data_AF-A0A1I5GQW5-F1
#
_entry.id   AF-A0A1I5GQW5-F1
#
_cell.length_a   1.000
_cell.length_b   1.000
_cell.length_c   1.000
_cell.angle_alpha   90.00
_cell.angle_beta   90.00
_cell.angle_gamma   90.00
#
_symmetry.space_group_name_H-M   'P 1'
#
loop_
_entity.id
_entity.type
_entity.pdbx_description
1 polymer ?
#
loop_
_entity_poly.entity_id
_entity_poly.type
_entity_poly.pdbx_seq_one_letter_code
_entity_poly.pdbx_strand_id
1 'polypeptide(L)'
;MIPNRFATEYPERCLQLLDALEPIAQDRDLFGTFSVMLASSILLVPWERASNRHPLNQEDGGGLQAALKKLEKQKWQAADFWAGNGPGEWRFSRIMGDPNEARDWQGEGGHPSFSVDANTIQRRSVGEVFRVLRNALAHGNIIYLDKDGVETGGARVQHIAFLSRYEENDEQRATAETYRLVTVREVDFLPFVRSWANWVVAHHEHDRELRVA
;
A
#
# COMPACT_ATOMS: atom_id res chain seq x y z
N MET A 1 10.59 -23.99 -12.17
CA MET A 1 12.02 -23.66 -12.05
C MET A 1 12.23 -22.86 -10.77
N ILE A 2 13.15 -23.30 -9.90
CA ILE A 2 13.50 -22.60 -8.65
C ILE A 2 14.23 -21.29 -9.02
N PRO A 3 13.92 -20.13 -8.40
CA PRO A 3 14.67 -18.89 -8.61
C PRO A 3 16.12 -19.05 -8.12
N ASN A 4 17.07 -18.45 -8.84
CA ASN A 4 18.47 -18.38 -8.40
C ASN A 4 18.57 -17.60 -7.08
N ARG A 5 17.76 -16.54 -6.92
CA ARG A 5 17.58 -15.80 -5.67
C ARG A 5 16.13 -15.32 -5.56
N PHE A 6 15.37 -15.97 -4.68
CA PHE A 6 13.98 -15.57 -4.39
C PHE A 6 13.86 -14.07 -4.09
N ALA A 7 14.75 -13.52 -3.26
CA ALA A 7 14.69 -12.14 -2.82
C ALA A 7 14.66 -11.11 -3.97
N THR A 8 15.42 -11.33 -5.03
CA THR A 8 15.56 -10.39 -6.14
C THR A 8 14.62 -10.72 -7.30
N GLU A 9 14.41 -12.02 -7.56
CA GLU A 9 13.54 -12.47 -8.66
C GLU A 9 12.06 -12.47 -8.29
N TYR A 10 11.69 -12.41 -7.01
CA TYR A 10 10.28 -12.49 -6.61
C TYR A 10 9.45 -11.30 -7.15
N PRO A 11 9.88 -10.02 -6.99
CA PRO A 11 9.16 -8.90 -7.61
C PRO A 11 9.07 -9.00 -9.13
N GLU A 12 10.15 -9.42 -9.82
CA GLU A 12 10.17 -9.64 -11.27
C GLU A 12 9.14 -10.70 -11.71
N ARG A 13 9.06 -11.82 -10.97
CA ARG A 13 8.08 -12.89 -11.23
C ARG A 13 6.66 -12.44 -10.94
N CYS A 14 6.45 -11.66 -9.88
CA CYS A 14 5.14 -11.11 -9.59
C CYS A 14 4.67 -10.12 -10.68
N LEU A 15 5.59 -9.35 -11.29
CA LEU A 15 5.28 -8.52 -12.46
C LEU A 15 4.86 -9.37 -13.67
N GLN A 16 5.55 -10.47 -13.95
CA GLN A 16 5.14 -11.39 -15.03
C GLN A 16 3.75 -11.99 -14.79
N LEU A 17 3.44 -12.35 -13.54
CA LEU A 17 2.10 -12.82 -13.15
C LEU A 17 1.06 -11.70 -13.26
N LEU A 18 1.44 -10.47 -12.92
CA LEU A 18 0.60 -9.29 -13.07
C LEU A 18 0.17 -9.18 -14.55
N ASP A 19 1.14 -9.11 -15.47
CA ASP A 19 0.89 -8.94 -16.90
C ASP A 19 0.04 -10.05 -17.51
N ALA A 20 0.26 -11.29 -17.08
CA ALA A 20 -0.48 -12.43 -17.59
C ALA A 20 -1.94 -12.48 -17.10
N LEU A 21 -2.21 -12.01 -15.87
CA LEU A 21 -3.50 -12.19 -15.20
C LEU A 21 -4.37 -10.94 -15.19
N GLU A 22 -3.80 -9.75 -15.39
CA GLU A 22 -4.55 -8.48 -15.41
C GLU A 22 -5.73 -8.50 -16.39
N PRO A 23 -5.60 -8.92 -17.66
CA PRO A 23 -6.73 -8.95 -18.59
C PRO A 23 -7.86 -9.88 -18.12
N ILE A 24 -7.50 -11.04 -17.55
CA ILE A 24 -8.45 -12.03 -17.04
C ILE A 24 -9.20 -11.47 -15.83
N ALA A 25 -8.50 -10.74 -14.95
CA ALA A 25 -9.12 -10.11 -13.78
C ALA A 25 -10.08 -8.99 -14.18
N GLN A 26 -9.73 -8.20 -15.21
CA GLN A 26 -10.61 -7.16 -15.76
C GLN A 26 -11.88 -7.77 -16.37
N ASP A 27 -11.74 -8.78 -17.22
CA ASP A 27 -12.87 -9.45 -17.91
C ASP A 27 -13.86 -10.10 -16.93
N ARG A 28 -13.40 -10.49 -15.74
CA ARG A 28 -14.19 -11.21 -14.74
C ARG A 28 -14.69 -10.34 -13.58
N ASP A 29 -14.51 -9.02 -13.64
CA ASP A 29 -14.86 -8.12 -12.53
C ASP A 29 -14.15 -8.47 -11.22
N LEU A 30 -12.88 -8.92 -11.32
CA LEU A 30 -12.02 -9.30 -10.20
C LEU A 30 -10.85 -8.33 -10.02
N PHE A 31 -10.85 -7.19 -10.71
CA PHE A 31 -9.71 -6.28 -10.79
C PHE A 31 -9.27 -5.75 -9.41
N GLY A 32 -10.20 -5.25 -8.59
CA GLY A 32 -9.92 -4.83 -7.21
C GLY A 32 -9.32 -5.96 -6.36
N THR A 33 -9.96 -7.12 -6.34
CA THR A 33 -9.45 -8.30 -5.59
C THR A 33 -8.08 -8.75 -6.06
N PHE A 34 -7.86 -8.79 -7.38
CA PHE A 34 -6.57 -9.14 -7.96
C PHE A 34 -5.48 -8.15 -7.54
N SER A 35 -5.77 -6.85 -7.59
CA SER A 35 -4.83 -5.80 -7.18
C SER A 35 -4.46 -5.88 -5.70
N VAL A 36 -5.41 -6.17 -4.81
CA VAL A 36 -5.17 -6.39 -3.38
C VAL A 36 -4.31 -7.64 -3.14
N MET A 37 -4.66 -8.77 -3.76
CA MET A 37 -3.90 -10.01 -3.67
C MET A 37 -2.43 -9.81 -4.06
N LEU A 38 -2.21 -9.10 -5.17
CA LEU A 38 -0.87 -8.83 -5.68
C LEU A 38 -0.11 -7.86 -4.75
N ALA A 39 -0.78 -6.80 -4.26
CA ALA A 39 -0.20 -5.86 -3.32
C ALA A 39 0.25 -6.55 -2.02
N SER A 40 -0.53 -7.49 -1.47
CA SER A 40 -0.15 -8.26 -0.28
C SER A 40 1.16 -9.03 -0.48
N SER A 41 1.46 -9.43 -1.71
CA SER A 41 2.70 -10.13 -2.06
C SER A 41 3.85 -9.17 -2.33
N ILE A 42 3.66 -8.23 -3.28
CA ILE A 42 4.72 -7.35 -3.79
C ILE A 42 5.06 -6.22 -2.81
N LEU A 43 4.12 -5.76 -1.99
CA LEU A 43 4.37 -4.68 -1.04
C LEU A 43 4.97 -5.21 0.26
N LEU A 44 4.36 -6.24 0.85
CA LEU A 44 4.79 -6.75 2.16
C LEU A 44 6.16 -7.44 2.10
N VAL A 45 6.39 -8.33 1.13
CA VAL A 45 7.61 -9.16 1.13
C VAL A 45 8.88 -8.32 1.01
N PRO A 46 9.04 -7.42 0.02
CA PRO A 46 10.25 -6.60 -0.08
C PRO A 46 10.43 -5.67 1.12
N TRP A 47 9.31 -5.13 1.66
CA TRP A 47 9.36 -4.26 2.81
C TRP A 47 9.85 -4.98 4.07
N GLU A 48 9.23 -6.10 4.42
CA GLU A 48 9.59 -6.87 5.63
C GLU A 48 11.03 -7.39 5.52
N ARG A 49 11.48 -7.74 4.31
CA ARG A 49 12.87 -8.14 4.06
C ARG A 49 13.86 -7.02 4.25
N ALA A 50 13.55 -5.81 3.81
CA ALA A 50 14.41 -4.65 3.98
C ALA A 50 14.35 -4.07 5.42
N SER A 51 13.35 -4.44 6.20
CA SER A 51 13.29 -4.11 7.62
C SER A 51 14.27 -4.99 8.42
N ASN A 52 14.98 -4.40 9.40
CA ASN A 52 16.07 -5.00 10.21
C ASN A 52 15.68 -6.23 11.07
N ARG A 53 14.55 -6.91 10.82
CA ARG A 53 14.01 -8.00 11.66
C ARG A 53 14.03 -9.35 10.97
N HIS A 54 14.79 -9.52 9.89
CA HIS A 54 14.78 -10.78 9.17
C HIS A 54 15.65 -11.85 9.89
N PRO A 55 15.14 -13.06 10.16
CA PRO A 55 15.85 -14.12 10.89
C PRO A 55 16.98 -14.79 10.08
N LEU A 56 17.10 -14.46 8.80
CA LEU A 56 18.20 -14.89 7.95
C LEU A 56 19.19 -13.74 7.90
N ASN A 57 20.49 -14.02 8.02
CA ASN A 57 21.55 -13.05 7.82
C ASN A 57 21.42 -12.45 6.40
N GLN A 58 20.67 -11.36 6.29
CA GLN A 58 20.76 -10.46 5.16
C GLN A 58 21.96 -9.56 5.47
N GLU A 59 22.72 -9.19 4.45
CA GLU A 59 23.72 -8.15 4.62
C GLU A 59 22.99 -6.89 5.07
N ASP A 60 23.10 -6.56 6.36
CA ASP A 60 22.62 -5.30 6.91
C ASP A 60 23.21 -4.17 6.06
N GLY A 61 22.36 -3.32 5.49
CA GLY A 61 22.80 -2.21 4.66
C GLY A 61 22.80 -2.42 3.14
N GLY A 62 22.11 -3.44 2.61
CA GLY A 62 21.89 -3.59 1.16
C GLY A 62 21.26 -2.35 0.49
N GLY A 63 21.44 -2.21 -0.82
CA GLY A 63 21.02 -1.04 -1.60
C GLY A 63 19.53 -0.73 -1.48
N LEU A 64 18.68 -1.77 -1.52
CA LEU A 64 17.24 -1.63 -1.33
C LEU A 64 16.88 -1.06 0.06
N GLN A 65 17.55 -1.49 1.12
CA GLN A 65 17.27 -1.00 2.47
C GLN A 65 17.60 0.49 2.60
N ALA A 66 18.77 0.91 2.10
CA ALA A 66 19.16 2.31 2.10
C ALA A 66 18.19 3.16 1.26
N ALA A 67 17.76 2.65 0.11
CA ALA A 67 16.77 3.28 -0.74
C ALA A 67 15.42 3.42 -0.02
N LEU A 68 14.95 2.38 0.67
CA LEU A 68 13.70 2.42 1.41
C LEU A 68 13.68 3.45 2.54
N LYS A 69 14.76 3.53 3.32
CA LYS A 69 14.89 4.55 4.38
C LYS A 69 14.88 5.99 3.83
N LYS A 70 15.33 6.20 2.59
CA LYS A 70 15.24 7.50 1.92
C LYS A 70 13.81 7.74 1.42
N LEU A 71 13.23 6.74 0.76
CA LEU A 71 11.89 6.78 0.20
C LEU A 71 10.83 7.08 1.28
N GLU A 72 10.93 6.44 2.45
CA GLU A 72 10.01 6.66 3.59
C GLU A 72 9.84 8.13 3.99
N LYS A 73 10.88 8.93 3.80
CA LYS A 73 10.91 10.35 4.17
C LYS A 73 10.33 11.26 3.08
N GLN A 74 10.19 10.76 1.85
CA GLN A 74 9.64 11.52 0.74
C GLN A 74 8.14 11.76 0.97
N LYS A 75 7.64 12.86 0.40
CA LYS A 75 6.20 13.11 0.34
C LYS A 75 5.56 12.10 -0.61
N TRP A 76 4.37 11.61 -0.27
CA TRP A 76 3.62 10.66 -1.10
C TRP A 76 3.56 11.12 -2.55
N GLN A 77 3.22 12.39 -2.79
CA GLN A 77 3.07 12.99 -4.12
C GLN A 77 4.35 13.01 -4.96
N ALA A 78 5.51 13.01 -4.30
CA ALA A 78 6.82 13.17 -4.92
C ALA A 78 7.67 11.90 -4.77
N ALA A 79 7.04 10.76 -4.46
CA ALA A 79 7.76 9.53 -4.24
C ALA A 79 8.42 9.03 -5.54
N ASP A 80 9.68 8.59 -5.45
CA ASP A 80 10.46 8.19 -6.63
C ASP A 80 9.82 7.03 -7.41
N PHE A 81 9.10 6.14 -6.74
CA PHE A 81 8.43 5.01 -7.40
C PHE A 81 7.32 5.44 -8.36
N TRP A 82 6.85 6.70 -8.34
CA TRP A 82 5.88 7.17 -9.33
C TRP A 82 6.45 7.33 -10.74
N ALA A 83 7.78 7.44 -10.88
CA ALA A 83 8.46 7.59 -12.16
C ALA A 83 7.84 8.66 -13.10
N GLY A 84 7.32 9.76 -12.52
CA GLY A 84 6.69 10.85 -13.26
C GLY A 84 5.22 10.65 -13.65
N ASN A 85 4.62 9.48 -13.40
CA ASN A 85 3.20 9.21 -13.71
C ASN A 85 2.23 9.88 -12.72
N GLY A 86 2.75 10.41 -11.61
CA GLY A 86 1.98 11.00 -10.52
C GLY A 86 1.21 9.97 -9.69
N PRO A 87 0.66 10.37 -8.53
CA PRO A 87 0.02 9.43 -7.61
C PRO A 87 -1.39 9.01 -8.02
N GLY A 88 -2.09 9.73 -8.90
CA GLY A 88 -3.54 9.55 -9.11
C GLY A 88 -4.37 10.05 -7.93
N GLU A 89 -5.59 9.52 -7.75
CA GLU A 89 -6.53 9.97 -6.72
C GLU A 89 -6.41 9.18 -5.41
N TRP A 90 -5.34 9.48 -4.66
CA TRP A 90 -5.19 8.98 -3.29
C TRP A 90 -5.79 9.95 -2.29
N ARG A 91 -6.30 9.40 -1.19
CA ARG A 91 -6.76 10.17 -0.04
C ARG A 91 -6.18 9.58 1.24
N PHE A 92 -5.92 10.46 2.20
CA PHE A 92 -5.53 10.07 3.54
C PHE A 92 -6.35 10.85 4.55
N SER A 93 -7.11 10.16 5.39
CA SER A 93 -7.93 10.77 6.43
C SER A 93 -7.92 9.90 7.69
N ARG A 94 -8.87 10.16 8.59
CA ARG A 94 -9.08 9.43 9.83
C ARG A 94 -10.55 9.04 9.94
N ILE A 95 -10.82 7.96 10.64
CA ILE A 95 -12.15 7.58 11.11
C ILE A 95 -12.13 7.73 12.62
N MET A 96 -13.07 8.50 13.15
CA MET A 96 -13.31 8.72 14.57
C MET A 96 -14.51 7.86 14.97
N GLY A 97 -14.28 6.76 15.69
CA GLY A 97 -15.32 5.82 16.11
C GLY A 97 -15.29 4.50 15.33
N ASP A 98 -16.47 3.93 15.13
CA ASP A 98 -16.63 2.58 14.58
C ASP A 98 -16.19 2.50 13.10
N PRO A 99 -15.20 1.65 12.76
CA PRO A 99 -14.77 1.46 11.39
C PRO A 99 -15.72 0.57 10.56
N ASN A 100 -16.69 -0.11 11.17
CA ASN A 100 -17.52 -1.11 10.49
C ASN A 100 -18.65 -0.51 9.64
N GLU A 101 -18.97 0.77 9.81
CA GLU A 101 -20.05 1.44 9.08
C GLU A 101 -19.50 2.55 8.17
N ALA A 102 -19.09 2.19 6.95
CA ALA A 102 -18.43 3.10 6.02
C ALA A 102 -19.19 4.39 5.73
N ARG A 103 -20.53 4.32 5.75
CA ARG A 103 -21.43 5.46 5.55
C ARG A 103 -21.29 6.53 6.62
N ASP A 104 -20.95 6.13 7.83
CA ASP A 104 -20.92 6.99 9.03
C ASP A 104 -19.51 7.41 9.42
N TRP A 105 -18.51 7.07 8.60
CA TRP A 105 -17.12 7.44 8.85
C TRP A 105 -16.92 8.95 8.89
N GLN A 106 -16.62 9.47 10.07
CA GLN A 106 -16.29 10.87 10.28
C GLN A 106 -14.82 11.05 10.66
N GLY A 107 -14.19 12.06 10.08
CA GLY A 107 -12.85 12.49 10.41
C GLY A 107 -12.83 13.43 11.61
N GLU A 108 -11.62 13.85 11.95
CA GLU A 108 -11.39 14.86 12.97
C GLU A 108 -12.10 16.17 12.58
N GLY A 109 -12.96 16.69 13.46
CA GLY A 109 -13.82 17.85 13.18
C GLY A 109 -15.21 17.53 12.65
N GLY A 110 -15.59 16.25 12.53
CA GLY A 110 -16.96 15.81 12.18
C GLY A 110 -17.29 15.82 10.69
N HIS A 111 -16.31 16.11 9.83
CA HIS A 111 -16.48 16.01 8.37
C HIS A 111 -16.45 14.54 7.92
N PRO A 112 -17.19 14.15 6.86
CA PRO A 112 -17.09 12.80 6.31
C PRO A 112 -15.65 12.44 5.93
N SER A 113 -15.18 11.25 6.31
CA SER A 113 -13.78 10.83 6.13
C SER A 113 -13.37 10.72 4.66
N PHE A 114 -14.34 10.51 3.78
CA PHE A 114 -14.15 10.43 2.32
C PHE A 114 -14.22 11.80 1.61
N SER A 115 -14.56 12.87 2.34
CA SER A 115 -14.65 14.22 1.78
C SER A 115 -13.28 14.78 1.36
N VAL A 116 -13.31 15.81 0.49
CA VAL A 116 -12.12 16.58 0.11
C VAL A 116 -11.50 17.28 1.32
N ASP A 117 -12.33 17.81 2.23
CA ASP A 117 -11.87 18.55 3.41
C ASP A 117 -11.11 17.67 4.40
N ALA A 118 -11.49 16.39 4.52
CA ALA A 118 -10.79 15.42 5.34
C ALA A 118 -9.48 14.90 4.71
N ASN A 119 -9.25 15.16 3.41
CA ASN A 119 -8.11 14.60 2.69
C ASN A 119 -6.80 15.35 2.98
N THR A 120 -5.88 14.64 3.63
CA THR A 120 -4.56 15.15 4.01
C THR A 120 -3.40 14.54 3.22
N ILE A 121 -3.66 13.76 2.16
CA ILE A 121 -2.65 12.99 1.42
C ILE A 121 -1.44 13.82 0.98
N GLN A 122 -1.65 15.08 0.59
CA GLN A 122 -0.62 16.01 0.11
C GLN A 122 0.49 16.25 1.14
N ARG A 123 0.16 16.12 2.43
CA ARG A 123 1.09 16.37 3.53
C ARG A 123 1.79 15.11 4.00
N ARG A 124 1.35 13.92 3.58
CA ARG A 124 1.80 12.64 4.10
C ARG A 124 3.12 12.20 3.48
N SER A 125 3.95 11.55 4.29
CA SER A 125 5.13 10.84 3.80
C SER A 125 4.76 9.47 3.24
N VAL A 126 5.66 8.89 2.45
CA VAL A 126 5.54 7.49 2.01
C VAL A 126 5.44 6.55 3.21
N GLY A 127 6.27 6.76 4.25
CA GLY A 127 6.25 5.91 5.45
C GLY A 127 4.91 5.94 6.18
N GLU A 128 4.22 7.09 6.24
CA GLU A 128 2.88 7.18 6.83
C GLU A 128 1.84 6.38 6.04
N VAL A 129 1.84 6.49 4.71
CA VAL A 129 0.90 5.77 3.83
C VAL A 129 1.18 4.27 3.85
N PHE A 130 2.45 3.88 3.69
CA PHE A 130 2.86 2.47 3.69
C PHE A 130 2.59 1.80 5.03
N ARG A 131 2.68 2.50 6.16
CA ARG A 131 2.27 1.94 7.45
C ARG A 131 0.80 1.50 7.43
N VAL A 132 -0.09 2.29 6.84
CA VAL A 132 -1.52 1.94 6.72
C VAL A 132 -1.71 0.77 5.77
N LEU A 133 -1.13 0.86 4.57
CA LEU A 133 -1.23 -0.21 3.56
C LEU A 133 -0.74 -1.54 4.11
N ARG A 134 0.43 -1.58 4.76
CA ARG A 134 0.99 -2.82 5.30
C ARG A 134 0.11 -3.45 6.38
N ASN A 135 -0.39 -2.64 7.32
CA ASN A 135 -1.28 -3.13 8.37
C ASN A 135 -2.56 -3.71 7.76
N ALA A 136 -3.20 -2.96 6.86
CA ALA A 136 -4.42 -3.39 6.20
C ALA A 136 -4.23 -4.68 5.38
N LEU A 137 -3.17 -4.77 4.57
CA LEU A 137 -2.85 -5.95 3.76
C LEU A 137 -2.50 -7.18 4.60
N ALA A 138 -1.84 -6.99 5.75
CA ALA A 138 -1.47 -8.08 6.64
C ALA A 138 -2.65 -8.63 7.47
N HIS A 139 -3.61 -7.76 7.83
CA HIS A 139 -4.71 -8.11 8.74
C HIS A 139 -6.08 -8.23 8.04
N GLY A 140 -6.18 -7.86 6.77
CA GLY A 140 -7.44 -7.89 6.02
C GLY A 140 -8.36 -6.71 6.32
N ASN A 141 -7.86 -5.61 6.87
CA ASN A 141 -8.64 -4.39 7.14
C ASN A 141 -8.81 -3.57 5.85
N ILE A 142 -9.51 -4.17 4.88
CA ILE A 142 -9.70 -3.63 3.52
C ILE A 142 -11.18 -3.63 3.21
N ILE A 143 -11.69 -2.50 2.72
CA ILE A 143 -13.10 -2.30 2.41
C ILE A 143 -13.22 -1.80 0.97
N TYR A 144 -14.17 -2.36 0.23
CA TYR A 144 -14.48 -1.91 -1.13
C TYR A 144 -15.60 -0.88 -1.08
N LEU A 145 -15.39 0.24 -1.75
CA LEU A 145 -16.33 1.34 -1.76
C LEU A 145 -16.80 1.64 -3.18
N ASP A 146 -18.05 2.08 -3.28
CA ASP A 146 -18.60 2.65 -4.51
C ASP A 146 -18.09 4.08 -4.76
N LYS A 147 -18.68 4.75 -5.74
CA LYS A 147 -18.30 6.12 -6.15
C LYS A 147 -18.58 7.17 -5.05
N ASP A 148 -19.51 6.87 -4.16
CA ASP A 148 -19.95 7.78 -3.09
C ASP A 148 -19.18 7.51 -1.78
N GLY A 149 -18.27 6.54 -1.79
CA GLY A 149 -17.43 6.18 -0.64
C GLY A 149 -18.14 5.26 0.36
N VAL A 150 -19.16 4.51 -0.08
CA VAL A 150 -19.95 3.62 0.76
C VAL A 150 -19.72 2.15 0.36
N GLU A 151 -19.74 1.26 1.35
CA GLU A 151 -19.75 -0.18 1.11
C GLU A 151 -21.18 -0.63 0.76
N THR A 152 -21.40 -0.95 -0.52
CA THR A 152 -22.70 -1.38 -1.04
C THR A 152 -22.58 -2.76 -1.67
N GLY A 153 -23.22 -3.77 -1.08
CA GLY A 153 -23.22 -5.13 -1.60
C GLY A 153 -23.73 -5.22 -3.05
N GLY A 154 -22.93 -5.82 -3.93
CA GLY A 154 -23.24 -5.96 -5.35
C GLY A 154 -22.95 -4.72 -6.21
N ALA A 155 -22.50 -3.61 -5.63
CA ALA A 155 -22.04 -2.45 -6.40
C ALA A 155 -20.65 -2.71 -7.00
N ARG A 156 -20.34 -2.05 -8.12
CA ARG A 156 -19.01 -2.07 -8.72
C ARG A 156 -18.03 -1.34 -7.80
N VAL A 157 -16.90 -1.98 -7.50
CA VAL A 157 -15.80 -1.36 -6.77
C VAL A 157 -15.30 -0.13 -7.54
N GLN A 158 -15.23 1.01 -6.87
CA GLN A 158 -14.66 2.26 -7.42
C GLN A 158 -13.46 2.71 -6.60
N HIS A 159 -13.45 2.42 -5.30
CA HIS A 159 -12.35 2.72 -4.41
C HIS A 159 -12.02 1.53 -3.51
N ILE A 160 -10.76 1.46 -3.12
CA ILE A 160 -10.26 0.51 -2.12
C ILE A 160 -9.85 1.33 -0.90
N ALA A 161 -10.38 0.98 0.26
CA ALA A 161 -10.07 1.59 1.54
C ALA A 161 -9.20 0.66 2.39
N PHE A 162 -8.12 1.20 2.92
CA PHE A 162 -7.17 0.52 3.81
C PHE A 162 -7.21 1.17 5.18
N LEU A 163 -7.46 0.35 6.20
CA LEU A 163 -7.61 0.82 7.57
C LEU A 163 -6.45 0.32 8.43
N SER A 164 -5.92 1.21 9.25
CA SER A 164 -4.94 0.87 10.28
C SER A 164 -5.30 1.58 11.57
N ARG A 165 -5.44 0.82 12.65
CA ARG A 165 -5.68 1.39 13.98
C ARG A 165 -4.56 2.36 14.36
N TYR A 166 -4.95 3.50 14.91
CA TYR A 166 -4.07 4.50 15.48
C TYR A 166 -3.94 4.24 16.98
N GLU A 167 -2.73 4.00 17.45
CA GLU A 167 -2.43 3.89 18.88
C GLU A 167 -1.17 4.72 19.12
N GLU A 168 -1.32 5.88 19.76
CA GLU A 168 -0.21 6.79 20.07
C GLU A 168 0.31 6.56 21.50
N ASN A 169 -0.55 6.07 22.41
CA ASN A 169 -0.25 5.75 23.81
C ASN A 169 -1.35 4.87 24.45
N ASP A 170 -1.05 4.31 25.63
CA ASP A 170 -1.93 3.35 26.33
C ASP A 170 -3.28 3.96 26.78
N GLU A 171 -3.34 5.26 27.02
CA GLU A 171 -4.58 5.98 27.39
C GLU A 171 -5.55 6.15 26.20
N GLN A 172 -5.04 6.48 25.01
CA GLN A 172 -5.87 6.53 23.79
C GLN A 172 -6.35 5.14 23.37
N ARG A 173 -5.56 4.10 23.69
CA ARG A 173 -5.94 2.69 23.49
C ARG A 173 -7.23 2.32 24.22
N ALA A 174 -7.51 2.98 25.34
CA ALA A 174 -8.66 2.72 26.20
C ALA A 174 -9.92 3.55 25.87
N THR A 175 -9.80 4.61 25.07
CA THR A 175 -10.86 5.65 24.99
C THR A 175 -11.29 6.08 23.59
N ALA A 176 -10.54 5.81 22.51
CA ALA A 176 -10.98 6.17 21.16
C ALA A 176 -10.55 5.13 20.11
N GLU A 177 -11.53 4.57 19.41
CA GLU A 177 -11.30 3.83 18.17
C GLU A 177 -10.98 4.84 17.05
N THR A 178 -9.71 5.23 16.94
CA THR A 178 -9.26 6.07 15.82
C THR A 178 -8.55 5.20 14.79
N TYR A 179 -8.99 5.27 13.54
CA TYR A 179 -8.34 4.58 12.42
C TYR A 179 -7.73 5.58 11.45
N ARG A 180 -6.54 5.29 10.95
CA ARG A 180 -6.02 5.91 9.74
C ARG A 180 -6.71 5.27 8.56
N LEU A 181 -7.20 6.09 7.64
CA LEU A 181 -7.86 5.66 6.43
C LEU A 181 -7.03 6.13 5.22
N VAL A 182 -6.64 5.18 4.38
CA VAL A 182 -6.11 5.46 3.05
C VAL A 182 -7.11 4.96 2.03
N THR A 183 -7.56 5.82 1.12
CA THR A 183 -8.41 5.40 -0.01
C THR A 183 -7.74 5.73 -1.33
N VAL A 184 -8.01 4.92 -2.33
CA VAL A 184 -7.49 5.06 -3.69
C VAL A 184 -8.54 4.55 -4.67
N ARG A 185 -8.64 5.15 -5.86
CA ARG A 185 -9.49 4.59 -6.92
C ARG A 185 -8.98 3.22 -7.34
N GLU A 186 -9.90 2.31 -7.63
CA GLU A 186 -9.57 0.96 -8.11
C GLU A 186 -8.59 1.03 -9.30
N VAL A 187 -8.88 1.93 -10.25
CA VAL A 187 -8.07 2.15 -11.47
C VAL A 187 -6.67 2.70 -11.21
N ASP A 188 -6.42 3.34 -10.07
CA ASP A 188 -5.11 3.93 -9.74
C ASP A 188 -4.26 2.96 -8.89
N PHE A 189 -4.87 1.95 -8.26
CA PHE A 189 -4.18 1.10 -7.30
C PHE A 189 -3.24 0.08 -7.97
N LEU A 190 -3.68 -0.63 -9.01
CA LEU A 190 -2.80 -1.57 -9.72
C LEU A 190 -1.61 -0.88 -10.41
N PRO A 191 -1.78 0.30 -11.07
CA PRO A 191 -0.64 1.10 -11.54
C PRO A 191 0.35 1.46 -10.43
N PHE A 192 -0.12 1.80 -9.22
CA PHE A 192 0.75 1.98 -8.06
C PHE A 192 1.54 0.71 -7.72
N VAL A 193 0.87 -0.45 -7.62
CA VAL A 193 1.52 -1.73 -7.29
C VAL A 193 2.61 -2.07 -8.32
N ARG A 194 2.34 -1.86 -9.60
CA ARG A 194 3.29 -2.06 -10.71
C ARG A 194 4.48 -1.10 -10.60
N SER A 195 4.22 0.18 -10.33
CA SER A 195 5.26 1.21 -10.21
C SER A 195 6.18 0.93 -9.01
N TRP A 196 5.60 0.53 -7.88
CA TRP A 196 6.34 0.05 -6.72
C TRP A 196 7.19 -1.19 -7.05
N ALA A 197 6.62 -2.20 -7.72
CA ALA A 197 7.36 -3.41 -8.08
C ALA A 197 8.59 -3.09 -8.95
N ASN A 198 8.40 -2.26 -9.98
CA ASN A 198 9.49 -1.81 -10.85
C ASN A 198 10.57 -1.06 -10.07
N TRP A 199 10.18 -0.19 -9.13
CA TRP A 199 11.12 0.51 -8.27
C TRP A 199 11.92 -0.47 -7.40
N VAL A 200 11.29 -1.48 -6.82
CA VAL A 200 11.97 -2.52 -6.03
C VAL A 200 12.96 -3.32 -6.89
N VAL A 201 12.57 -3.72 -8.10
CA VAL A 201 13.45 -4.44 -9.05
C VAL A 201 14.70 -3.62 -9.36
N ALA A 202 14.54 -2.33 -9.71
CA ALA A 202 15.66 -1.45 -10.03
C ALA A 202 16.66 -1.29 -8.86
N HIS A 203 16.19 -1.34 -7.61
CA HIS A 203 17.05 -1.23 -6.43
C HIS A 203 17.64 -2.57 -5.98
N HIS A 204 17.14 -3.71 -6.49
CA HIS A 204 17.73 -5.03 -6.29
C HIS A 204 18.81 -5.39 -7.32
N GLU A 205 18.79 -4.81 -8.52
CA GLU A 205 19.85 -5.02 -9.51
C GLU A 205 21.22 -4.55 -8.99
N HIS A 206 21.25 -3.47 -8.22
CA HIS A 206 22.44 -2.97 -7.55
C HIS A 206 23.02 -3.93 -6.49
N ASP A 207 22.18 -4.80 -5.89
CA ASP A 207 22.63 -5.86 -4.98
C ASP A 207 23.15 -7.11 -5.72
N ARG A 208 22.87 -7.26 -7.02
CA ARG A 208 23.43 -8.33 -7.87
C ARG A 208 24.88 -8.03 -8.28
N GLU A 209 25.24 -6.76 -8.44
CA GLU A 209 26.57 -6.30 -8.91
C GLU A 209 27.68 -6.35 -7.84
N LEU A 210 27.32 -6.33 -6.55
CA LEU A 210 28.30 -6.46 -5.45
C LEU A 210 28.93 -7.86 -5.32
N ARG A 211 28.68 -8.76 -6.29
CA ARG A 211 29.31 -10.06 -6.43
C ARG A 211 30.49 -10.04 -7.40
N VAL A 212 31.50 -9.25 -7.08
CA VAL A 212 32.88 -9.51 -7.55
C VAL A 212 33.86 -9.26 -6.41
N ALA A 213 34.11 -10.32 -5.64
CA ALA A 213 35.38 -10.67 -4.99
C ALA A 213 35.31 -12.13 -4.54
#